data_AF-A0A1D9QL31-F1
#
_entry.id   AF-A0A1D9QL31-F1
#
_cell.length_a   1.000
_cell.length_b   1.000
_cell.length_c   1.000
_cell.angle_alpha   90.00
_cell.angle_beta   90.00
_cell.angle_gamma   90.00
#
_symmetry.space_group_name_H-M   'P 1'
#
loop_
_entity.id
_entity.type
_entity.pdbx_description
1 polymer ?
#
loop_
_entity_poly.entity_id
_entity_poly.type
_entity_poly.pdbx_seq_one_letter_code
_entity_poly.pdbx_strand_id
1 'polypeptide(L)'
;MYLHRSVREYLERPGIRSKLFKHVSEMDFEPCTPLMCSYVRQLEFFEARKKILNDRSTLSLFMTTVLHYAHEADIAGSDTYIEPLKTFAKLTHASRIKSKIWTPKDFSSFLHIAVNWDLCAYVKLNLNLLAPKIRASIVHTLLPYALAATDEYYIQGMEQRENSEYLRDRIPPSPRMVKLLLAHGAQPNRKMKDFSAIHEWTAFEIAIRNVCAILPRVDANGSSQEYSKEEKSLVCNHLEIVKVMLDYGADLNTYLNYEGRAIMPRRLLTETMRKYWRRKESDVHQMFEKKGGKLELSMIRKLMTNY
;
A
#
# COMPACT_ATOMS: atom_id res chain seq x y z
N MET A 1 -12.84 29.29 17.43
CA MET A 1 -12.24 29.18 16.07
C MET A 1 -10.74 29.51 16.04
N TYR A 2 -10.27 30.60 16.65
CA TYR A 2 -8.82 30.84 16.85
C TYR A 2 -8.12 29.65 17.53
N LEU A 3 -8.81 28.98 18.45
CA LEU A 3 -8.34 27.80 19.17
C LEU A 3 -7.87 26.66 18.24
N HIS A 4 -8.60 26.33 17.16
CA HIS A 4 -8.20 25.21 16.29
C HIS A 4 -6.99 25.56 15.41
N ARG A 5 -6.85 26.83 15.03
CA ARG A 5 -5.68 27.33 14.29
C ARG A 5 -4.46 27.43 15.20
N SER A 6 -4.62 27.99 16.40
CA SER A 6 -3.54 28.13 17.38
C SER A 6 -3.09 26.78 17.94
N VAL A 7 -4.01 25.85 18.19
CA VAL A 7 -3.68 24.47 18.60
C VAL A 7 -2.92 23.74 17.50
N ARG A 8 -3.35 23.86 16.24
CA ARG A 8 -2.61 23.27 15.11
C ARG A 8 -1.21 23.87 14.98
N GLU A 9 -1.12 25.20 14.92
CA GLU A 9 0.16 25.92 14.82
C GLU A 9 1.07 25.64 16.01
N TYR A 10 0.52 25.34 17.19
CA TYR A 10 1.27 24.93 18.38
C TYR A 10 1.76 23.48 18.28
N LEU A 11 0.88 22.54 17.90
CA LEU A 11 1.20 21.11 17.77
C LEU A 11 2.18 20.83 16.61
N GLU A 12 2.14 21.65 15.55
CA GLU A 12 3.04 21.54 14.39
C GLU A 12 4.44 22.15 14.64
N ARG A 13 4.68 22.81 15.79
CA ARG A 13 6.02 23.33 16.11
C ARG A 13 7.03 22.18 16.17
N PRO A 14 8.20 22.27 15.49
CA PRO A 14 9.14 21.16 15.40
C PRO A 14 9.52 20.53 16.76
N GLY A 15 9.75 21.37 17.77
CA GLY A 15 10.09 20.91 19.13
C GLY A 15 8.91 20.30 19.91
N ILE A 16 7.67 20.74 19.65
CA ILE A 16 6.47 20.17 20.28
C ILE A 16 6.12 18.86 19.58
N ARG A 17 6.10 18.85 18.24
CA ARG A 17 5.87 17.66 17.42
C ARG A 17 6.85 16.55 17.77
N SER A 18 8.16 16.85 17.81
CA SER A 18 9.17 15.84 18.15
C SER A 18 8.99 15.27 19.56
N LYS A 19 8.61 16.10 20.56
CA LYS A 19 8.34 15.62 21.92
C LYS A 19 7.08 14.77 22.00
N LEU A 20 6.00 15.20 21.33
CA LEU A 20 4.75 14.45 21.27
C LEU A 20 5.00 13.06 20.68
N PHE A 21 5.57 12.98 19.48
CA PHE A 21 5.80 11.72 18.80
C PHE A 21 6.85 10.82 19.49
N LYS A 22 7.74 11.38 20.32
CA LYS A 22 8.66 10.58 21.17
C LYS A 22 7.99 9.94 22.37
N HIS A 23 6.84 10.45 22.82
CA HIS A 23 6.15 9.99 24.03
C HIS A 23 4.77 9.40 23.74
N VAL A 24 4.37 9.28 22.46
CA VAL A 24 3.10 8.65 22.06
C VAL A 24 2.98 7.22 22.57
N SER A 25 4.08 6.47 22.66
CA SER A 25 4.07 5.12 23.23
C SER A 25 3.92 5.07 24.77
N GLU A 26 4.06 6.21 25.45
CA GLU A 26 3.93 6.34 26.91
C GLU A 26 2.64 7.07 27.32
N MET A 27 1.87 7.59 26.36
CA MET A 27 0.66 8.36 26.59
C MET A 27 -0.57 7.62 26.02
N ASP A 28 -1.67 7.59 26.78
CA ASP A 28 -2.98 7.14 26.28
C ASP A 28 -3.64 8.11 25.27
N PHE A 29 -2.83 8.97 24.62
CA PHE A 29 -3.31 10.05 23.78
C PHE A 29 -2.75 9.95 22.35
N GLU A 30 -3.66 9.83 21.38
CA GLU A 30 -3.37 9.80 19.95
C GLU A 30 -3.55 11.22 19.35
N PRO A 31 -2.47 11.91 18.95
CA PRO A 31 -2.51 13.34 18.63
C PRO A 31 -2.88 13.68 17.18
N CYS A 32 -2.82 12.71 16.27
CA CYS A 32 -3.09 12.89 14.85
C CYS A 32 -4.59 13.03 14.56
N THR A 33 -5.48 12.35 15.29
CA THR A 33 -6.93 12.56 15.12
C THR A 33 -7.35 14.01 15.40
N PRO A 34 -7.00 14.64 16.53
CA PRO A 34 -7.32 16.05 16.77
C PRO A 34 -6.73 17.01 15.72
N LEU A 35 -5.51 16.75 15.25
CA LEU A 35 -4.87 17.52 14.18
C LEU A 35 -5.66 17.42 12.88
N MET A 36 -5.97 16.20 12.45
CA MET A 36 -6.79 15.92 11.28
C MET A 36 -8.15 16.60 11.40
N CYS A 37 -8.83 16.50 12.55
CA CYS A 37 -10.09 17.18 12.82
C CYS A 37 -10.00 18.69 12.59
N SER A 38 -8.90 19.33 13.04
CA SER A 38 -8.68 20.77 12.81
C SER A 38 -8.62 21.11 11.33
N TYR A 39 -7.94 20.29 10.52
CA TYR A 39 -7.91 20.46 9.06
C TYR A 39 -9.29 20.31 8.43
N VAL A 40 -10.05 19.26 8.79
CA VAL A 40 -11.39 19.02 8.25
C VAL A 40 -12.35 20.16 8.61
N ARG A 41 -12.34 20.61 9.87
CA ARG A 41 -13.14 21.75 10.35
C ARG A 41 -12.83 23.04 9.60
N GLN A 42 -11.56 23.27 9.24
CA GLN A 42 -11.18 24.44 8.45
C GLN A 42 -11.79 24.42 7.04
N LEU A 43 -11.99 23.24 6.43
CA LEU A 43 -12.68 23.13 5.14
C LEU A 43 -14.20 23.30 5.27
N GLU A 44 -14.80 22.84 6.36
CA GLU A 44 -16.24 22.98 6.58
C GLU A 44 -16.67 24.46 6.65
N PHE A 45 -15.93 25.26 7.41
CA PHE A 45 -16.38 26.61 7.80
C PHE A 45 -15.80 27.75 6.96
N PHE A 46 -14.70 27.55 6.23
CA PHE A 46 -14.08 28.63 5.45
C PHE A 46 -14.28 28.46 3.94
N GLU A 47 -15.22 29.22 3.38
CA GLU A 47 -15.41 29.38 1.92
C GLU A 47 -14.11 29.72 1.18
N ALA A 48 -13.28 30.61 1.75
CA ALA A 48 -11.97 30.95 1.20
C ALA A 48 -11.01 29.74 1.12
N ARG A 49 -11.16 28.75 2.01
CA ARG A 49 -10.41 27.49 1.96
C ARG A 49 -11.04 26.45 1.05
N LYS A 50 -12.32 26.55 0.70
CA LYS A 50 -12.87 25.76 -0.42
C LYS A 50 -12.22 26.16 -1.74
N LYS A 51 -11.84 27.42 -1.91
CA LYS A 51 -11.06 27.88 -3.09
C LYS A 51 -9.70 27.20 -3.21
N ILE A 52 -9.09 26.81 -2.09
CA ILE A 52 -7.84 26.02 -2.08
C ILE A 52 -8.03 24.68 -2.79
N LEU A 53 -9.22 24.09 -2.73
CA LEU A 53 -9.53 22.82 -3.39
C LEU A 53 -9.65 22.95 -4.92
N ASN A 54 -9.68 24.17 -5.46
CA ASN A 54 -9.70 24.42 -6.90
C ASN A 54 -8.29 24.51 -7.49
N ASP A 55 -7.28 24.73 -6.66
CA ASP A 55 -5.88 24.69 -7.08
C ASP A 55 -5.29 23.28 -6.93
N ARG A 56 -4.57 22.82 -7.96
CA ARG A 56 -4.13 21.42 -8.06
C ARG A 56 -3.04 21.07 -7.03
N SER A 57 -2.04 21.94 -6.85
CA SER A 57 -0.92 21.68 -5.93
C SER A 57 -1.39 21.79 -4.49
N THR A 58 -2.21 22.80 -4.18
CA THR A 58 -2.69 23.02 -2.82
C THR A 58 -3.72 21.96 -2.40
N LEU A 59 -4.59 21.49 -3.30
CA LEU A 59 -5.43 20.31 -3.05
C LEU A 59 -4.57 19.08 -2.73
N SER A 60 -3.49 18.85 -3.49
CA SER A 60 -2.62 17.70 -3.30
C SER A 60 -1.97 17.73 -1.91
N LEU A 61 -1.34 18.85 -1.54
CA LEU A 61 -0.70 19.01 -0.23
C LEU A 61 -1.70 18.84 0.91
N PHE A 62 -2.90 19.41 0.77
CA PHE A 62 -3.94 19.30 1.79
C PHE A 62 -4.42 17.86 1.98
N MET A 63 -4.70 17.15 0.88
CA MET A 63 -5.09 15.74 0.89
C MET A 63 -4.02 14.89 1.57
N THR A 64 -2.77 15.02 1.15
CA THR A 64 -1.63 14.29 1.72
C THR A 64 -1.50 14.52 3.23
N THR A 65 -1.64 15.77 3.67
CA THR A 65 -1.51 16.10 5.10
C THR A 65 -2.59 15.43 5.95
N VAL A 66 -3.85 15.52 5.52
CA VAL A 66 -4.99 14.90 6.24
C VAL A 66 -4.86 13.38 6.25
N LEU A 67 -4.49 12.78 5.12
CA LEU A 67 -4.34 11.34 4.99
C LEU A 67 -3.14 10.81 5.79
N HIS A 68 -2.06 11.57 5.91
CA HIS A 68 -0.93 11.22 6.77
C HIS A 68 -1.35 11.13 8.23
N TYR A 69 -2.06 12.16 8.75
CA TYR A 69 -2.58 12.09 10.12
C TYR A 69 -3.57 10.94 10.33
N ALA A 70 -4.42 10.65 9.35
CA ALA A 70 -5.33 9.50 9.40
C ALA A 70 -4.56 8.16 9.45
N HIS A 71 -3.49 8.04 8.66
CA HIS A 71 -2.65 6.84 8.62
C HIS A 71 -1.94 6.59 9.95
N GLU A 72 -1.32 7.62 10.53
CA GLU A 72 -0.68 7.52 11.83
C GLU A 72 -1.68 7.16 12.95
N ALA A 73 -2.89 7.73 12.91
CA ALA A 73 -3.97 7.37 13.84
C ALA A 73 -4.42 5.91 13.68
N ASP A 74 -4.53 5.42 12.44
CA ASP A 74 -4.89 4.03 12.13
C ASP A 74 -3.80 3.04 12.60
N ILE A 75 -2.52 3.38 12.41
CA ILE A 75 -1.38 2.60 12.94
C ILE A 75 -1.43 2.55 14.47
N ALA A 76 -1.76 3.66 15.12
CA ALA A 76 -1.95 3.73 16.57
C ALA A 76 -3.19 2.97 17.07
N GLY A 77 -4.01 2.40 16.16
CA GLY A 77 -5.22 1.65 16.52
C GLY A 77 -6.40 2.51 16.94
N SER A 78 -6.35 3.81 16.65
CA SER A 78 -7.45 4.75 16.91
C SER A 78 -8.48 4.66 15.79
N ASP A 79 -9.74 4.39 16.12
CA ASP A 79 -10.85 4.44 15.16
C ASP A 79 -11.50 5.84 15.11
N THR A 80 -11.07 6.76 15.99
CA THR A 80 -11.71 8.07 16.17
C THR A 80 -11.53 9.00 14.97
N TYR A 81 -10.52 8.74 14.12
CA TYR A 81 -10.29 9.49 12.88
C TYR A 81 -11.35 9.19 11.79
N ILE A 82 -12.08 8.08 11.89
CA ILE A 82 -12.93 7.58 10.79
C ILE A 82 -14.04 8.57 10.44
N GLU A 83 -14.77 9.10 11.42
CA GLU A 83 -15.88 10.03 11.17
C GLU A 83 -15.42 11.36 10.55
N PRO A 84 -14.41 12.06 11.11
CA PRO A 84 -13.86 13.24 10.44
C PRO A 84 -13.34 12.94 9.02
N LEU A 85 -12.76 11.76 8.80
CA LEU A 85 -12.29 11.35 7.48
C LEU A 85 -13.45 11.13 6.49
N LYS A 86 -14.59 10.57 6.92
CA LYS A 86 -15.81 10.49 6.10
C LYS A 86 -16.28 11.88 5.68
N THR A 87 -16.28 12.84 6.60
CA THR A 87 -16.64 14.23 6.31
C THR A 87 -15.66 14.84 5.29
N PHE A 88 -14.36 14.63 5.49
CA PHE A 88 -13.34 15.05 4.54
C PHE A 88 -13.53 14.48 3.13
N ALA A 89 -13.84 13.17 3.04
CA ALA A 89 -14.08 12.48 1.78
C ALA A 89 -15.26 13.09 1.00
N LYS A 90 -16.31 13.54 1.70
CA LYS A 90 -17.47 14.24 1.14
C LYS A 90 -17.11 15.64 0.65
N LEU A 91 -16.46 16.45 1.50
CA LEU A 91 -16.09 17.84 1.18
C LEU A 91 -15.16 17.93 -0.03
N THR A 92 -14.27 16.96 -0.18
CA THR A 92 -13.30 16.94 -1.29
C THR A 92 -13.84 16.29 -2.56
N HIS A 93 -15.01 15.64 -2.52
CA HIS A 93 -15.51 14.84 -3.64
C HIS A 93 -15.57 15.64 -4.95
N ALA A 94 -16.22 16.81 -4.95
CA ALA A 94 -16.40 17.64 -6.15
C ALA A 94 -15.07 18.10 -6.80
N SER A 95 -14.05 18.34 -5.98
CA SER A 95 -12.71 18.71 -6.47
C SER A 95 -11.91 17.49 -6.91
N ARG A 96 -12.03 16.36 -6.20
CA ARG A 96 -11.39 15.10 -6.58
C ARG A 96 -11.90 14.61 -7.92
N ILE A 97 -13.21 14.66 -8.17
CA ILE A 97 -13.81 14.16 -9.43
C ILE A 97 -13.31 14.89 -10.68
N LYS A 98 -12.82 16.12 -10.53
CA LYS A 98 -12.25 16.93 -11.61
C LYS A 98 -10.75 16.66 -11.81
N SER A 99 -10.10 15.98 -10.88
CA SER A 99 -8.66 15.78 -10.85
C SER A 99 -8.30 14.38 -11.32
N LYS A 100 -7.62 14.29 -12.46
CA LYS A 100 -7.06 13.04 -13.01
C LYS A 100 -6.15 12.26 -12.04
N ILE A 101 -5.68 12.93 -10.99
CA ILE A 101 -4.83 12.37 -9.93
C ILE A 101 -5.64 11.50 -8.98
N TRP A 102 -6.81 12.01 -8.58
CA TRP A 102 -7.59 11.48 -7.46
C TRP A 102 -8.79 10.66 -7.94
N THR A 103 -9.13 10.76 -9.23
CA THR A 103 -10.10 9.90 -9.91
C THR A 103 -9.43 8.86 -10.78
N PRO A 104 -9.59 7.58 -10.44
CA PRO A 104 -9.54 6.55 -11.46
C PRO A 104 -10.69 6.77 -12.45
N LYS A 105 -10.44 6.54 -13.73
CA LYS A 105 -11.46 6.64 -14.80
C LYS A 105 -12.68 5.76 -14.52
N ASP A 106 -12.48 4.60 -13.89
CA ASP A 106 -13.51 3.55 -13.76
C ASP A 106 -13.97 3.29 -12.31
N PHE A 107 -13.40 4.01 -11.32
CA PHE A 107 -13.67 3.76 -9.90
C PHE A 107 -13.59 5.03 -9.05
N SER A 108 -14.67 5.83 -9.01
CA SER A 108 -14.71 7.08 -8.23
C SER A 108 -15.24 6.84 -6.81
N SER A 109 -14.45 6.16 -5.97
CA SER A 109 -14.75 6.08 -4.53
C SER A 109 -13.68 6.82 -3.71
N PHE A 110 -13.89 7.02 -2.41
CA PHE A 110 -12.78 7.41 -1.52
C PHE A 110 -11.99 6.18 -1.06
N LEU A 111 -12.49 4.96 -1.32
CA LEU A 111 -11.91 3.72 -0.81
C LEU A 111 -10.57 3.39 -1.45
N HIS A 112 -10.37 3.65 -2.74
CA HIS A 112 -9.03 3.43 -3.33
C HIS A 112 -7.98 4.35 -2.73
N ILE A 113 -8.36 5.60 -2.37
CA ILE A 113 -7.48 6.52 -1.67
C ILE A 113 -7.15 5.97 -0.28
N ALA A 114 -8.16 5.52 0.46
CA ALA A 114 -7.98 4.92 1.77
C ALA A 114 -7.11 3.65 1.72
N VAL A 115 -7.23 2.84 0.66
CA VAL A 115 -6.40 1.67 0.40
C VAL A 115 -4.94 2.05 0.15
N ASN A 116 -4.68 3.04 -0.72
CA ASN A 116 -3.33 3.54 -1.00
C ASN A 116 -2.63 4.13 0.24
N TRP A 117 -3.42 4.60 1.21
CA TRP A 117 -2.92 5.18 2.46
C TRP A 117 -2.96 4.22 3.64
N ASP A 118 -3.15 2.92 3.40
CA ASP A 118 -3.21 1.86 4.41
C ASP A 118 -4.16 2.16 5.58
N LEU A 119 -5.31 2.79 5.30
CA LEU A 119 -6.33 3.14 6.30
C LEU A 119 -7.23 1.92 6.57
N CYS A 120 -6.66 0.89 7.18
CA CYS A 120 -7.27 -0.42 7.36
C CYS A 120 -8.61 -0.37 8.11
N ALA A 121 -8.71 0.40 9.19
CA ALA A 121 -9.93 0.50 9.99
C ALA A 121 -11.07 1.14 9.19
N TYR A 122 -10.78 2.25 8.49
CA TYR A 122 -11.73 2.90 7.60
C TYR A 122 -12.21 1.96 6.48
N VAL A 123 -11.28 1.29 5.80
CA VAL A 123 -11.63 0.35 4.70
C VAL A 123 -12.46 -0.81 5.23
N LYS A 124 -12.06 -1.43 6.34
CA LYS A 124 -12.79 -2.53 6.99
C LYS A 124 -14.22 -2.14 7.34
N LEU A 125 -14.40 -0.98 7.97
CA LEU A 125 -15.73 -0.48 8.34
C LEU A 125 -16.61 -0.33 7.09
N ASN A 126 -16.11 0.34 6.05
CA ASN A 126 -16.87 0.57 4.84
C ASN A 126 -17.19 -0.73 4.08
N LEU A 127 -16.26 -1.69 4.03
CA LEU A 127 -16.52 -3.00 3.42
C LEU A 127 -17.59 -3.78 4.18
N ASN A 128 -17.63 -3.69 5.51
CA ASN A 128 -18.64 -4.38 6.33
C ASN A 128 -20.06 -3.81 6.14
N LEU A 129 -20.18 -2.56 5.72
CA LEU A 129 -21.49 -1.93 5.42
C LEU A 129 -22.05 -2.34 4.05
N LEU A 130 -21.26 -2.98 3.20
CA LEU A 130 -21.66 -3.36 1.84
C LEU A 130 -22.31 -4.75 1.80
N ALA A 131 -23.31 -4.89 0.94
CA ALA A 131 -23.89 -6.20 0.63
C ALA A 131 -22.82 -7.16 0.05
N PRO A 132 -22.87 -8.46 0.35
CA PRO A 132 -21.80 -9.41 -0.02
C PRO A 132 -21.39 -9.40 -1.50
N LYS A 133 -22.36 -9.32 -2.43
CA LYS A 133 -22.10 -9.27 -3.88
C LYS A 133 -21.35 -7.99 -4.29
N ILE A 134 -21.79 -6.85 -3.76
CA ILE A 134 -21.18 -5.54 -4.05
C ILE A 134 -19.76 -5.50 -3.45
N ARG A 135 -19.62 -5.95 -2.21
CA ARG A 135 -18.32 -6.05 -1.53
C ARG A 135 -17.33 -6.87 -2.34
N ALA A 136 -17.71 -8.07 -2.79
CA ALA A 136 -16.85 -8.93 -3.59
C ALA A 136 -16.34 -8.19 -4.84
N SER A 137 -17.23 -7.57 -5.61
CA SER A 137 -16.83 -6.77 -6.78
C SER A 137 -15.85 -5.65 -6.40
N ILE A 138 -16.14 -4.89 -5.35
CA ILE A 138 -15.32 -3.75 -4.91
C ILE A 138 -13.93 -4.20 -4.45
N VAL A 139 -13.81 -5.27 -3.66
CA VAL A 139 -12.49 -5.71 -3.16
C VAL A 139 -11.58 -6.20 -4.29
N HIS A 140 -12.14 -6.75 -5.37
CA HIS A 140 -11.35 -7.10 -6.56
C HIS A 140 -10.81 -5.85 -7.27
N THR A 141 -11.61 -4.79 -7.36
CA THR A 141 -11.17 -3.51 -7.93
C THR A 141 -10.19 -2.77 -7.01
N LEU A 142 -10.28 -2.98 -5.68
CA LEU A 142 -9.39 -2.36 -4.68
C LEU A 142 -8.02 -3.02 -4.56
N LEU A 143 -7.93 -4.34 -4.74
CA LEU A 143 -6.67 -5.09 -4.58
C LEU A 143 -5.51 -4.56 -5.44
N PRO A 144 -5.70 -4.17 -6.71
CA PRO A 144 -4.67 -3.55 -7.54
C PRO A 144 -4.12 -2.26 -6.92
N TYR A 145 -4.97 -1.41 -6.34
CA TYR A 145 -4.54 -0.19 -5.66
C TYR A 145 -3.69 -0.50 -4.43
N ALA A 146 -4.05 -1.54 -3.66
CA ALA A 146 -3.25 -1.97 -2.52
C ALA A 146 -1.83 -2.44 -2.91
N LEU A 147 -1.64 -2.84 -4.16
CA LEU A 147 -0.37 -3.35 -4.70
C LEU A 147 0.37 -2.33 -5.56
N ALA A 148 -0.30 -1.24 -5.93
CA ALA A 148 0.26 -0.21 -6.79
C ALA A 148 1.33 0.56 -6.04
N ALA A 149 2.57 0.11 -6.16
CA ALA A 149 3.71 0.89 -5.76
C ALA A 149 4.86 0.80 -6.75
N THR A 150 5.55 1.94 -6.79
CA THR A 150 6.90 2.19 -7.27
C THR A 150 7.18 2.17 -8.77
N ASP A 151 6.30 1.71 -9.67
CA ASP A 151 6.62 1.75 -11.10
C ASP A 151 5.62 2.54 -11.97
N GLU A 152 6.18 3.17 -12.99
CA GLU A 152 5.66 4.22 -13.90
C GLU A 152 4.41 3.85 -14.72
N TYR A 153 3.91 2.61 -14.60
CA TYR A 153 3.02 2.03 -15.61
C TYR A 153 1.65 1.58 -15.13
N TYR A 154 1.33 1.65 -13.85
CA TYR A 154 0.19 0.84 -13.38
C TYR A 154 -1.19 1.45 -13.61
N ILE A 155 -1.38 2.77 -13.50
CA ILE A 155 -2.71 3.39 -13.64
C ILE A 155 -2.58 4.82 -14.19
N GLN A 156 -3.31 5.14 -15.26
CA GLN A 156 -3.39 6.51 -15.80
C GLN A 156 -3.89 7.46 -14.69
N GLY A 157 -3.11 8.50 -14.36
CA GLY A 157 -3.29 9.34 -13.16
C GLY A 157 -2.24 9.14 -12.06
N MET A 158 -1.43 8.07 -12.17
CA MET A 158 -0.27 7.78 -11.33
C MET A 158 1.08 7.92 -12.06
N GLU A 159 1.12 8.69 -13.16
CA GLU A 159 2.36 9.09 -13.85
C GLU A 159 3.39 9.54 -12.81
N GLN A 160 4.62 9.01 -12.91
CA GLN A 160 5.74 9.42 -12.06
C GLN A 160 5.84 10.94 -12.12
N ARG A 161 5.47 11.59 -11.01
CA ARG A 161 5.67 13.03 -10.88
C ARG A 161 7.13 13.20 -10.52
N GLU A 162 7.89 13.80 -11.42
CA GLU A 162 9.26 14.29 -11.23
C GLU A 162 9.41 15.31 -10.08
N ASN A 163 8.43 15.47 -9.18
CA ASN A 163 8.62 16.22 -7.95
C ASN A 163 9.14 15.27 -6.87
N SER A 164 10.46 15.31 -6.69
CA SER A 164 11.24 14.60 -5.65
C SER A 164 10.70 14.77 -4.21
N GLU A 165 9.93 15.83 -3.94
CA GLU A 165 9.26 16.03 -2.64
C GLU A 165 8.05 15.10 -2.42
N TYR A 166 7.32 14.70 -3.47
CA TYR A 166 6.10 13.87 -3.36
C TYR A 166 6.37 12.36 -3.40
N LEU A 167 7.56 11.94 -3.80
CA LEU A 167 7.98 10.53 -3.76
C LEU A 167 8.07 9.99 -2.32
N ARG A 168 8.18 10.87 -1.31
CA ARG A 168 8.27 10.51 0.11
C ARG A 168 6.95 10.12 0.78
N ASP A 169 5.81 10.45 0.17
CA ASP A 169 4.50 10.38 0.86
C ASP A 169 3.62 9.20 0.45
N ARG A 170 4.07 8.31 -0.45
CA ARG A 170 3.33 7.08 -0.73
C ARG A 170 3.74 5.99 0.26
N ILE A 171 2.78 5.57 1.07
CA ILE A 171 2.93 4.41 1.95
C ILE A 171 3.16 3.19 1.05
N PRO A 172 4.26 2.43 1.26
CA PRO A 172 4.49 1.23 0.49
C PRO A 172 3.34 0.24 0.69
N PRO A 173 3.06 -0.65 -0.26
CA PRO A 173 1.97 -1.62 -0.18
C PRO A 173 2.01 -2.34 1.15
N SER A 174 0.92 -2.34 1.90
CA SER A 174 0.92 -2.91 3.24
C SER A 174 0.41 -4.36 3.21
N PRO A 175 1.15 -5.34 3.77
CA PRO A 175 0.64 -6.70 3.96
C PRO A 175 -0.69 -6.71 4.74
N ARG A 176 -0.90 -5.74 5.63
CA ARG A 176 -2.13 -5.58 6.43
C ARG A 176 -3.33 -5.25 5.55
N MET A 177 -3.19 -4.28 4.65
CA MET A 177 -4.24 -3.93 3.69
C MET A 177 -4.53 -5.07 2.72
N VAL A 178 -3.49 -5.72 2.17
CA VAL A 178 -3.67 -6.87 1.27
C VAL A 178 -4.40 -8.00 1.98
N LYS A 179 -4.00 -8.34 3.21
CA LYS A 179 -4.67 -9.35 4.03
C LYS A 179 -6.14 -9.00 4.28
N LEU A 180 -6.44 -7.73 4.58
CA LEU A 180 -7.82 -7.25 4.78
C LEU A 180 -8.67 -7.48 3.53
N LEU A 181 -8.19 -7.07 2.34
CA LEU A 181 -8.94 -7.22 1.09
C LEU A 181 -9.17 -8.68 0.73
N LEU A 182 -8.16 -9.54 0.91
CA LEU A 182 -8.27 -10.98 0.69
C LEU A 182 -9.27 -11.64 1.66
N ALA A 183 -9.26 -11.25 2.94
CA ALA A 183 -10.23 -11.72 3.94
C ALA A 183 -11.68 -11.31 3.60
N HIS A 184 -11.86 -10.23 2.83
CA HIS A 184 -13.16 -9.80 2.31
C HIS A 184 -13.51 -10.37 0.93
N GLY A 185 -12.74 -11.33 0.43
CA GLY A 185 -13.05 -12.11 -0.78
C GLY A 185 -12.30 -11.69 -2.03
N ALA A 186 -11.30 -10.80 -1.93
CA ALA A 186 -10.43 -10.53 -3.08
C ALA A 186 -9.69 -11.82 -3.48
N GLN A 187 -9.54 -12.04 -4.79
CA GLN A 187 -8.93 -13.25 -5.34
C GLN A 187 -7.57 -12.91 -5.95
N PRO A 188 -6.48 -13.52 -5.48
CA PRO A 188 -5.13 -13.19 -5.95
C PRO A 188 -4.88 -13.62 -7.40
N ASN A 189 -5.52 -14.70 -7.85
CA ASN A 189 -5.36 -15.27 -9.20
C ASN A 189 -6.33 -14.68 -10.24
N ARG A 190 -7.20 -13.76 -9.83
CA ARG A 190 -8.16 -13.15 -10.75
C ARG A 190 -7.43 -12.10 -11.60
N LYS A 191 -7.59 -12.19 -12.92
CA LYS A 191 -7.11 -11.17 -13.86
C LYS A 191 -7.80 -9.83 -13.63
N MET A 192 -7.04 -8.75 -13.74
CA MET A 192 -7.48 -7.38 -13.47
C MET A 192 -8.16 -6.73 -14.67
N LYS A 193 -9.22 -7.36 -15.20
CA LYS A 193 -9.90 -6.91 -16.43
C LYS A 193 -10.37 -5.46 -16.41
N ASP A 194 -10.58 -4.88 -15.23
CA ASP A 194 -11.03 -3.51 -15.02
C ASP A 194 -9.94 -2.47 -15.36
N PHE A 195 -8.67 -2.88 -15.54
CA PHE A 195 -7.54 -1.98 -15.76
C PHE A 195 -6.82 -2.30 -17.07
N SER A 196 -6.99 -1.48 -18.10
CA SER A 196 -6.45 -1.74 -19.44
C SER A 196 -4.93 -1.95 -19.49
N ALA A 197 -4.17 -1.31 -18.59
CA ALA A 197 -2.71 -1.45 -18.54
C ALA A 197 -2.24 -2.83 -18.02
N ILE A 198 -3.08 -3.50 -17.23
CA ILE A 198 -2.73 -4.73 -16.48
C ILE A 198 -3.83 -5.80 -16.59
N HIS A 199 -4.69 -5.72 -17.61
CA HIS A 199 -5.87 -6.59 -17.73
C HIS A 199 -5.53 -8.07 -17.89
N GLU A 200 -4.35 -8.38 -18.43
CA GLU A 200 -3.85 -9.75 -18.54
C GLU A 200 -3.23 -10.27 -17.26
N TRP A 201 -2.92 -9.38 -16.30
CA TRP A 201 -2.18 -9.73 -15.10
C TRP A 201 -3.12 -9.97 -13.93
N THR A 202 -2.69 -10.84 -13.04
CA THR A 202 -3.30 -11.13 -11.75
C THR A 202 -2.67 -10.28 -10.65
N ALA A 203 -3.35 -10.17 -9.52
CA ALA A 203 -2.80 -9.51 -8.33
C ALA A 203 -1.52 -10.19 -7.84
N PHE A 204 -1.44 -11.51 -7.96
CA PHE A 204 -0.27 -12.25 -7.56
C PHE A 204 0.94 -12.00 -8.46
N GLU A 205 0.76 -11.95 -9.78
CA GLU A 205 1.84 -11.60 -10.72
C GLU A 205 2.39 -10.19 -10.46
N ILE A 206 1.52 -9.24 -10.13
CA ILE A 206 1.95 -7.87 -9.76
C ILE A 206 2.76 -7.87 -8.47
N ALA A 207 2.32 -8.61 -7.45
CA ALA A 207 3.07 -8.72 -6.19
C ALA A 207 4.47 -9.31 -6.41
N ILE A 208 4.60 -10.35 -7.25
CA ILE A 208 5.88 -10.94 -7.63
C ILE A 208 6.73 -9.92 -8.39
N ARG A 209 6.15 -9.25 -9.39
CA ARG A 209 6.85 -8.23 -10.19
C ARG A 209 7.41 -7.11 -9.31
N ASN A 210 6.65 -6.63 -8.33
CA ASN A 210 7.10 -5.56 -7.43
C ASN A 210 8.34 -5.98 -6.63
N VAL A 211 8.41 -7.23 -6.16
CA VAL A 211 9.64 -7.76 -5.52
C VAL A 211 10.81 -7.72 -6.52
N CYS A 212 10.58 -8.13 -7.76
CA CYS A 212 11.61 -8.18 -8.80
C CYS A 212 12.09 -6.81 -9.25
N ALA A 213 11.21 -5.80 -9.25
CA ALA A 213 11.56 -4.43 -9.60
C ALA A 213 12.52 -3.80 -8.56
N ILE A 214 12.41 -4.19 -7.29
CA ILE A 214 13.28 -3.67 -6.21
C ILE A 214 14.60 -4.45 -6.13
N LEU A 215 14.64 -5.70 -6.58
CA LEU A 215 15.86 -6.51 -6.59
C LEU A 215 16.65 -6.29 -7.90
N PRO A 216 17.72 -5.46 -7.94
CA PRO A 216 18.60 -5.37 -9.10
C PRO A 216 19.20 -6.71 -9.51
N ARG A 217 19.64 -6.71 -10.77
CA ARG A 217 20.38 -7.80 -11.40
C ARG A 217 21.58 -8.19 -10.54
N VAL A 218 21.89 -9.48 -10.52
CA VAL A 218 23.25 -9.92 -10.25
C VAL A 218 24.00 -9.61 -11.53
N ASP A 219 24.86 -8.61 -11.52
CA ASP A 219 25.71 -8.31 -12.67
C ASP A 219 26.56 -9.54 -13.00
N ALA A 220 26.89 -9.77 -14.27
CA ALA A 220 27.67 -10.92 -14.74
C ALA A 220 29.03 -11.08 -14.01
N ASN A 221 29.51 -10.03 -13.35
CA ASN A 221 30.75 -10.01 -12.58
C ASN A 221 30.58 -10.41 -11.09
N GLY A 222 29.39 -10.80 -10.64
CA GLY A 222 29.17 -11.32 -9.29
C GLY A 222 29.31 -10.28 -8.15
N SER A 223 29.46 -8.98 -8.45
CA SER A 223 29.43 -7.93 -7.43
C SER A 223 28.01 -7.81 -6.88
N SER A 224 27.82 -8.21 -5.63
CA SER A 224 26.58 -7.91 -4.92
C SER A 224 26.54 -6.41 -4.67
N GLN A 225 25.69 -5.68 -5.40
CA GLN A 225 25.32 -4.32 -4.98
C GLN A 225 24.81 -4.40 -3.54
N GLU A 226 25.44 -3.64 -2.64
CA GLU A 226 25.02 -3.61 -1.24
C GLU A 226 23.75 -2.77 -1.13
N TYR A 227 22.66 -3.41 -0.75
CA TYR A 227 21.36 -2.76 -0.60
C TYR A 227 21.35 -1.92 0.67
N SER A 228 20.80 -0.72 0.56
CA SER A 228 20.45 0.14 1.70
C SER A 228 19.49 -0.57 2.66
N LYS A 229 19.40 -0.06 3.88
CA LYS A 229 18.47 -0.60 4.90
C LYS A 229 17.02 -0.43 4.45
N GLU A 230 16.74 0.66 3.75
CA GLU A 230 15.44 1.03 3.22
C GLU A 230 14.99 0.07 2.11
N GLU A 231 15.88 -0.24 1.15
CA GLU A 231 15.60 -1.22 0.11
C GLU A 231 15.38 -2.62 0.69
N LYS A 232 16.19 -3.04 1.67
CA LYS A 232 16.00 -4.32 2.38
C LYS A 232 14.62 -4.39 3.07
N SER A 233 14.20 -3.28 3.69
CA SER A 233 12.88 -3.16 4.33
C SER A 233 11.75 -3.26 3.32
N LEU A 234 11.87 -2.56 2.18
CA LEU A 234 10.87 -2.56 1.13
C LEU A 234 10.73 -3.96 0.49
N VAL A 235 11.84 -4.64 0.22
CA VAL A 235 11.83 -6.05 -0.26
C VAL A 235 11.13 -6.96 0.74
N CYS A 236 11.47 -6.88 2.04
CA CYS A 236 10.79 -7.66 3.07
C CYS A 236 9.27 -7.49 3.03
N ASN A 237 8.84 -6.23 2.92
CA ASN A 237 7.45 -5.86 2.92
C ASN A 237 6.71 -6.48 1.72
N HIS A 238 7.29 -6.43 0.52
CA HIS A 238 6.70 -7.09 -0.65
C HIS A 238 6.75 -8.63 -0.59
N LEU A 239 7.80 -9.22 0.00
CA LEU A 239 7.85 -10.67 0.23
C LEU A 239 6.74 -11.12 1.20
N GLU A 240 6.45 -10.32 2.24
CA GLU A 240 5.35 -10.61 3.16
C GLU A 240 3.99 -10.52 2.45
N ILE A 241 3.82 -9.60 1.49
CA ILE A 241 2.62 -9.56 0.62
C ILE A 241 2.49 -10.86 -0.19
N VAL A 242 3.57 -11.31 -0.83
CA VAL A 242 3.57 -12.57 -1.61
C VAL A 242 3.20 -13.74 -0.70
N LYS A 243 3.75 -13.79 0.51
CA LYS A 243 3.41 -14.80 1.53
C LYS A 243 1.93 -14.77 1.90
N VAL A 244 1.40 -13.59 2.23
CA VAL A 244 -0.02 -13.39 2.54
C VAL A 244 -0.88 -13.86 1.36
N MET A 245 -0.58 -13.47 0.12
CA MET A 245 -1.37 -13.92 -1.04
C MET A 245 -1.37 -15.43 -1.21
N LEU A 246 -0.21 -16.08 -1.01
CA LEU A 246 -0.14 -17.55 -1.00
C LEU A 246 -1.00 -18.14 0.12
N ASP A 247 -1.08 -17.52 1.30
CA ASP A 247 -1.93 -18.00 2.42
C ASP A 247 -3.42 -17.97 2.05
N TYR A 248 -3.81 -17.07 1.15
CA TYR A 248 -5.16 -16.93 0.61
C TYR A 248 -5.34 -17.61 -0.76
N GLY A 249 -4.52 -18.62 -1.06
CA GLY A 249 -4.73 -19.50 -2.22
C GLY A 249 -4.22 -18.94 -3.55
N ALA A 250 -3.26 -18.01 -3.54
CA ALA A 250 -2.54 -17.66 -4.77
C ALA A 250 -1.84 -18.89 -5.37
N ASP A 251 -1.86 -19.00 -6.70
CA ASP A 251 -1.30 -20.16 -7.39
C ASP A 251 0.22 -20.16 -7.29
N LEU A 252 0.75 -21.11 -6.51
CA LEU A 252 2.20 -21.29 -6.31
C LEU A 252 2.97 -21.58 -7.61
N ASN A 253 2.28 -22.06 -8.66
CA ASN A 253 2.84 -22.35 -9.98
C ASN A 253 2.75 -21.16 -10.93
N THR A 254 2.29 -19.99 -10.45
CA THR A 254 2.34 -18.74 -11.22
C THR A 254 3.77 -18.51 -11.68
N TYR A 255 3.94 -18.29 -12.98
CA TYR A 255 5.23 -18.00 -13.58
C TYR A 255 5.19 -16.58 -14.15
N LEU A 256 6.16 -15.75 -13.77
CA LEU A 256 6.32 -14.41 -14.33
C LEU A 256 7.57 -14.38 -15.19
N ASN A 257 7.46 -13.97 -16.46
CA ASN A 257 8.62 -13.61 -17.24
C ASN A 257 8.96 -12.14 -16.99
N TYR A 258 10.04 -11.89 -16.26
CA TYR A 258 10.52 -10.54 -15.97
C TYR A 258 11.93 -10.38 -16.54
N GLU A 259 12.09 -9.49 -17.52
CA GLU A 259 13.36 -9.24 -18.23
C GLU A 259 14.04 -10.51 -18.77
N GLY A 260 13.25 -11.45 -19.34
CA GLY A 260 13.78 -12.70 -19.91
C GLY A 260 14.11 -13.78 -18.88
N ARG A 261 13.86 -13.54 -17.58
CA ARG A 261 13.99 -14.54 -16.52
C ARG A 261 12.60 -15.04 -16.11
N ALA A 262 12.45 -16.36 -16.09
CA ALA A 262 11.26 -17.00 -15.52
C ALA A 262 11.38 -17.03 -13.99
N ILE A 263 10.45 -16.36 -13.32
CA ILE A 263 10.41 -16.21 -11.87
C ILE A 263 9.20 -16.96 -11.33
N MET A 264 9.47 -17.89 -10.41
CA MET A 264 8.46 -18.62 -9.66
C MET A 264 8.43 -18.10 -8.22
N PRO A 265 7.26 -17.96 -7.58
CA PRO A 265 7.14 -17.41 -6.23
C PRO A 265 7.97 -18.17 -5.20
N ARG A 266 8.00 -19.51 -5.29
CA ARG A 266 8.84 -20.35 -4.41
C ARG A 266 10.32 -20.03 -4.59
N ARG A 267 10.80 -20.01 -5.83
CA ARG A 267 12.20 -19.74 -6.16
C ARG A 267 12.59 -18.35 -5.66
N LEU A 268 11.76 -17.34 -5.96
CA LEU A 268 11.92 -15.97 -5.49
C LEU A 268 12.06 -15.91 -3.96
N LEU A 269 11.09 -16.47 -3.23
CA LEU A 269 11.12 -16.47 -1.77
C LEU A 269 12.36 -17.18 -1.23
N THR A 270 12.75 -18.34 -1.78
CA THR A 270 13.94 -19.07 -1.31
C THR A 270 15.25 -18.36 -1.65
N GLU A 271 15.44 -17.86 -2.87
CA GLU A 271 16.70 -17.20 -3.28
C GLU A 271 16.87 -15.85 -2.57
N THR A 272 15.80 -15.04 -2.53
CA THR A 272 15.84 -13.75 -1.83
C THR A 272 16.00 -13.96 -0.33
N MET A 273 15.26 -14.88 0.30
CA MET A 273 15.44 -15.13 1.73
C MET A 273 16.77 -15.79 2.05
N ARG A 274 17.34 -16.64 1.20
CA ARG A 274 18.69 -17.19 1.43
C ARG A 274 19.76 -16.10 1.35
N LYS A 275 19.67 -15.23 0.34
CA LYS A 275 20.64 -14.13 0.11
C LYS A 275 20.61 -13.11 1.25
N TYR A 276 19.44 -12.80 1.80
CA TYR A 276 19.28 -11.72 2.78
C TYR A 276 18.93 -12.17 4.21
N TRP A 277 18.41 -13.39 4.41
CA TRP A 277 17.90 -13.93 5.70
C TRP A 277 18.13 -15.44 5.90
N ARG A 278 19.37 -15.85 6.21
CA ARG A 278 19.70 -17.27 6.47
C ARG A 278 18.84 -17.98 7.54
N ARG A 279 18.23 -17.25 8.49
CA ARG A 279 17.43 -17.84 9.59
C ARG A 279 15.99 -18.18 9.21
N LYS A 280 15.42 -17.59 8.15
CA LYS A 280 13.99 -17.77 7.78
C LYS A 280 13.75 -18.78 6.65
N GLU A 281 14.79 -19.44 6.13
CA GLU A 281 14.67 -20.42 5.03
C GLU A 281 13.79 -21.63 5.40
N SER A 282 13.88 -22.09 6.66
CA SER A 282 13.02 -23.16 7.19
C SER A 282 11.54 -22.78 7.19
N ASP A 283 11.22 -21.53 7.48
CA ASP A 283 9.82 -21.04 7.51
C ASP A 283 9.20 -21.06 6.11
N VAL A 284 9.99 -20.73 5.09
CA VAL A 284 9.57 -20.75 3.67
C VAL A 284 9.30 -22.18 3.23
N HIS A 285 10.23 -23.09 3.53
CA HIS A 285 10.08 -24.50 3.16
C HIS A 285 8.80 -25.09 3.76
N GLN A 286 8.60 -24.90 5.07
CA GLN A 286 7.43 -25.40 5.78
C GLN A 286 6.12 -24.78 5.27
N MET A 287 6.13 -23.49 4.91
CA MET A 287 4.97 -22.82 4.33
C MET A 287 4.54 -23.46 3.00
N PHE A 288 5.48 -23.77 2.11
CA PHE A 288 5.17 -24.37 0.81
C PHE A 288 4.74 -25.83 0.91
N GLU A 289 5.32 -26.60 1.83
CA GLU A 289 4.90 -27.98 2.10
C GLU A 289 3.44 -28.04 2.59
N LYS A 290 3.05 -27.15 3.51
CA LYS A 290 1.68 -27.08 4.05
C LYS A 290 0.61 -26.74 3.01
N LYS A 291 0.98 -26.09 1.90
CA LYS A 291 0.06 -25.68 0.83
C LYS A 291 -0.06 -26.69 -0.33
N GLY A 292 0.47 -27.90 -0.16
CA GLY A 292 0.30 -28.99 -1.12
C GLY A 292 1.24 -28.94 -2.34
N GLY A 293 2.24 -28.07 -2.34
CA GLY A 293 3.29 -28.09 -3.36
C GLY A 293 4.26 -29.24 -3.14
N LYS A 294 4.07 -30.38 -3.81
CA LYS A 294 5.05 -31.48 -3.81
C LYS A 294 6.31 -31.08 -4.59
N LEU A 295 7.32 -30.65 -3.83
CA LEU A 295 8.74 -30.89 -4.00
C LEU A 295 9.17 -32.28 -4.50
N GLU A 296 9.19 -32.61 -5.79
CA GLU A 296 10.03 -33.72 -6.25
C GLU A 296 11.50 -33.38 -5.94
N LEU A 297 12.11 -34.08 -4.97
CA LEU A 297 13.51 -33.91 -4.53
C LEU A 297 14.51 -33.99 -5.70
N SER A 298 14.13 -34.67 -6.79
CA SER A 298 14.86 -34.79 -8.04
C SER A 298 15.04 -33.43 -8.77
N MET A 299 14.09 -32.50 -8.63
CA MET A 299 14.08 -31.19 -9.28
C MET A 299 14.94 -30.16 -8.53
N ILE A 300 15.03 -30.29 -7.20
CA ILE A 300 15.90 -29.48 -6.33
C ILE A 300 17.38 -29.75 -6.63
N ARG A 301 17.75 -31.01 -6.89
CA ARG A 301 19.12 -31.38 -7.24
C ARG A 301 19.56 -30.82 -8.59
N LYS A 302 18.67 -30.79 -9.61
CA LYS A 302 18.97 -30.19 -10.92
C LYS A 302 19.20 -28.68 -10.89
N LEU A 303 18.57 -27.95 -9.97
CA LEU A 303 18.75 -26.50 -9.81
C LEU A 303 20.02 -26.12 -9.04
N MET A 304 20.52 -27.02 -8.18
CA MET A 304 21.74 -26.81 -7.40
C MET A 304 23.04 -27.15 -8.15
N THR A 305 22.95 -27.86 -9.28
CA THR A 305 24.12 -28.29 -10.08
C THR A 305 24.43 -27.39 -11.29
N ASN A 306 23.65 -26.35 -11.56
CA ASN A 306 23.90 -25.40 -12.66
C ASN A 306 24.13 -23.95 -12.16
N TYR A 307 25.00 -23.82 -11.15
CA TYR A 307 25.76 -22.60 -10.85
C TYR A 307 27.19 -22.99 -10.51
#